data_AF-A0A416P2K6-F1
#
_entry.id   AF-A0A416P2K6-F1
#
_cell.length_a   1.000
_cell.length_b   1.000
_cell.length_c   1.000
_cell.angle_alpha   90.00
_cell.angle_beta   90.00
_cell.angle_gamma   90.00
#
_symmetry.space_group_name_H-M   'P 1'
#
loop_
_entity.id
_entity.type
_entity.pdbx_description
1 polymer ?
#
loop_
_entity_poly.entity_id
_entity_poly.type
_entity_poly.pdbx_seq_one_letter_code
_entity_poly.pdbx_strand_id
1 'polypeptide(L)'
;MTMMILGIGLYLVMSGKKKLDNREDFFGFACWIHWTCTLYLPNMHERYNYLLDIMWIMMVAVNKKYLPYAAASILMSTVSYGFYLYDNGDITPLFSGMMLALWCLFTYRELMNGKTGNKMCEAEKMQE
;
A
#
# COMPACT_ATOMS: atom_id res chain seq x y z
N MET A 1 -10.30 14.23 0.52
CA MET A 1 -10.47 12.77 0.59
C MET A 1 -9.19 12.08 1.07
N THR A 2 -8.04 12.30 0.42
CA THR A 2 -6.71 11.83 0.88
C THR A 2 -6.43 12.10 2.36
N MET A 3 -6.52 13.36 2.78
CA MET A 3 -6.25 13.77 4.16
C MET A 3 -7.15 13.07 5.19
N MET A 4 -8.39 12.76 4.81
CA MET A 4 -9.34 12.05 5.68
C MET A 4 -8.95 10.57 5.81
N ILE A 5 -8.60 9.91 4.71
CA ILE A 5 -8.18 8.50 4.70
C ILE A 5 -6.84 8.34 5.43
N LEU A 6 -5.86 9.19 5.15
CA LEU A 6 -4.58 9.22 5.83
C LEU A 6 -4.74 9.53 7.32
N GLY A 7 -5.64 10.46 7.67
CA GLY A 7 -5.97 10.78 9.05
C GLY A 7 -6.57 9.59 9.81
N ILE A 8 -7.47 8.82 9.19
CA ILE A 8 -8.02 7.59 9.78
C ILE A 8 -6.92 6.53 9.97
N GLY A 9 -6.04 6.35 8.97
CA GLY A 9 -4.91 5.44 9.06
C GLY A 9 -3.96 5.80 10.22
N LEU A 10 -3.62 7.09 10.34
CA LEU A 10 -2.77 7.60 11.43
C LEU A 10 -3.45 7.47 12.79
N TYR A 11 -4.76 7.75 12.86
CA TYR A 11 -5.55 7.62 14.08
C TYR A 11 -5.57 6.17 14.59
N LEU A 12 -5.66 5.18 13.70
CA LEU A 12 -5.61 3.76 14.06
C LEU A 12 -4.26 3.33 14.64
N VAL A 13 -3.16 3.89 14.12
CA VAL A 13 -1.81 3.70 14.64
C VAL A 13 -1.66 4.36 16.02
N MET A 14 -2.05 5.63 16.15
CA MET A 14 -1.95 6.39 17.41
C MET A 14 -2.85 5.83 18.51
N SER A 15 -4.01 5.25 18.15
CA SER A 15 -4.92 4.58 19.09
C SER A 15 -4.37 3.25 19.63
N GLY A 16 -3.14 2.85 19.25
CA GLY A 16 -2.52 1.61 19.71
C GLY A 16 -3.15 0.33 19.15
N LYS A 17 -4.17 0.45 18.28
CA LYS A 17 -4.86 -0.70 17.65
C LYS A 17 -4.00 -1.41 16.62
N LYS A 18 -2.95 -0.74 16.11
CA LYS A 18 -1.92 -1.30 15.25
C LYS A 18 -0.56 -0.94 15.83
N LYS A 19 0.13 -1.93 16.41
CA LYS A 19 1.51 -1.76 16.88
C LYS A 19 2.44 -1.75 15.67
N LEU A 20 3.17 -0.65 15.47
CA LEU A 20 4.22 -0.53 14.44
C LEU A 20 5.57 -1.00 15.02
N ASP A 21 5.57 -2.16 15.67
CA ASP A 21 6.77 -2.64 16.39
C ASP A 21 7.73 -3.39 15.45
N ASN A 22 7.18 -4.06 14.43
CA ASN A 22 7.98 -4.76 13.44
C ASN A 22 8.38 -3.85 12.28
N ARG A 23 9.58 -4.08 11.76
CA ARG A 23 10.11 -3.41 10.55
C ARG A 23 9.16 -3.59 9.36
N GLU A 24 8.53 -4.75 9.23
CA GLU A 24 7.53 -5.03 8.19
C GLU A 24 6.29 -4.13 8.30
N ASP A 25 5.73 -3.98 9.50
CA ASP A 25 4.53 -3.17 9.73
C ASP A 25 4.79 -1.68 9.48
N PHE A 26 6.00 -1.19 9.82
CA PHE A 26 6.40 0.19 9.56
C PHE A 26 6.55 0.49 8.07
N PHE A 27 7.29 -0.34 7.34
CA PHE A 27 7.46 -0.17 5.89
C PHE A 27 6.13 -0.39 5.15
N GLY A 28 5.31 -1.35 5.58
CA GLY A 28 3.97 -1.60 5.04
C GLY A 28 3.05 -0.39 5.18
N PHE A 29 3.03 0.25 6.35
CA PHE A 29 2.25 1.46 6.58
C PHE A 29 2.77 2.66 5.76
N ALA A 30 4.09 2.83 5.65
CA ALA A 30 4.69 3.89 4.83
C ALA A 30 4.36 3.74 3.33
N CYS A 31 4.39 2.50 2.82
CA CYS A 31 3.98 2.16 1.45
C CYS A 31 2.48 2.42 1.24
N TRP A 32 1.66 2.07 2.23
CA TRP A 32 0.21 2.31 2.18
C TRP A 32 -0.11 3.81 2.07
N ILE A 33 0.58 4.66 2.84
CA ILE A 33 0.44 6.12 2.75
C ILE A 33 0.80 6.61 1.35
N HIS A 34 1.97 6.22 0.83
CA HIS A 34 2.42 6.67 -0.48
C HIS A 34 1.49 6.20 -1.61
N TRP A 35 1.04 4.95 -1.58
CA TRP A 35 0.09 4.44 -2.55
C TRP A 35 -1.22 5.24 -2.51
N THR A 36 -1.75 5.50 -1.31
CA THR A 36 -2.99 6.29 -1.14
C THR A 36 -2.83 7.71 -1.68
N CYS A 37 -1.66 8.33 -1.51
CA CYS A 37 -1.36 9.63 -2.09
C CYS A 37 -1.38 9.57 -3.62
N THR A 38 -0.68 8.60 -4.24
CA THR A 38 -0.61 8.47 -5.70
C THR A 38 -1.97 8.21 -6.35
N LEU A 39 -2.83 7.42 -5.71
CA LEU A 39 -4.19 7.11 -6.20
C LEU A 39 -5.10 8.34 -6.32
N TYR A 40 -4.97 9.29 -5.40
CA TYR A 40 -5.87 10.44 -5.31
C TYR A 40 -5.24 11.76 -5.78
N LEU A 41 -3.92 11.80 -6.03
CA LEU A 41 -3.23 12.89 -6.73
C LEU A 41 -2.80 12.42 -8.15
N PRO A 42 -3.76 12.11 -9.05
CA PRO A 42 -3.45 11.56 -10.37
C PRO A 42 -2.69 12.55 -11.28
N ASN A 43 -2.75 13.85 -11.01
CA ASN A 43 -2.15 14.89 -11.85
C ASN A 43 -0.60 14.90 -11.84
N MET A 44 0.04 13.95 -11.17
CA MET A 44 1.51 13.83 -11.06
C MET A 44 1.99 12.36 -11.12
N HIS A 45 1.16 11.45 -11.64
CA HIS A 45 1.39 10.00 -11.56
C HIS A 45 2.71 9.55 -12.17
N GLU A 46 3.20 10.28 -13.19
CA GLU A 46 4.49 9.99 -13.84
C GLU A 46 5.72 10.14 -12.93
N ARG A 47 5.73 11.07 -11.95
CA ARG A 47 6.92 11.32 -11.13
C ARG A 47 6.90 10.57 -9.80
N TYR A 48 5.72 10.33 -9.23
CA TYR A 48 5.59 9.71 -7.91
C TYR A 48 5.54 8.17 -7.94
N ASN A 49 5.31 7.57 -9.11
CA ASN A 49 5.39 6.11 -9.27
C ASN A 49 6.77 5.55 -8.97
N TYR A 50 7.86 6.26 -9.33
CA TYR A 50 9.22 5.80 -9.03
C TYR A 50 9.48 5.68 -7.53
N LEU A 51 8.95 6.61 -6.74
CA LEU A 51 9.09 6.56 -5.29
C LEU A 51 8.32 5.36 -4.71
N LEU A 52 7.13 5.09 -5.24
CA LEU A 52 6.34 3.91 -4.88
C LEU A 52 7.08 2.61 -5.23
N ASP A 53 7.72 2.54 -6.40
CA ASP A 53 8.48 1.37 -6.85
C ASP A 53 9.71 1.12 -5.96
N ILE A 54 10.46 2.17 -5.57
CA ILE A 54 11.58 2.06 -4.63
C ILE A 54 11.08 1.56 -3.26
N MET A 55 9.93 2.05 -2.79
CA MET A 55 9.32 1.57 -1.55
C MET A 55 8.92 0.09 -1.61
N TRP A 56 8.40 -0.38 -2.74
CA TRP A 56 8.11 -1.80 -2.96
C TRP A 56 9.38 -2.66 -2.95
N ILE A 57 10.46 -2.20 -3.57
CA ILE A 57 11.75 -2.91 -3.55
C ILE A 57 12.27 -3.03 -2.11
N MET A 58 12.17 -1.96 -1.32
CA MET A 58 12.52 -1.99 0.11
C MET A 58 11.65 -3.00 0.89
N MET A 59 10.34 -3.06 0.64
CA MET A 59 9.46 -4.06 1.27
C MET A 59 9.81 -5.49 0.91
N VAL A 60 10.15 -5.76 -0.36
CA VAL A 60 10.59 -7.09 -0.80
C VAL A 60 11.91 -7.50 -0.14
N ALA A 61 12.81 -6.54 0.08
CA ALA A 61 14.06 -6.76 0.80
C ALA A 61 13.83 -7.13 2.28
N VAL A 62 12.79 -6.58 2.91
CA VAL A 62 12.39 -6.97 4.28
C VAL A 62 11.73 -8.35 4.27
N ASN A 63 10.77 -8.59 3.36
CA ASN A 63 10.08 -9.87 3.28
C ASN A 63 9.70 -10.23 1.83
N LYS A 64 10.24 -11.35 1.34
CA LYS A 64 10.01 -11.86 -0.03
C LYS A 64 8.53 -12.19 -0.31
N LYS A 65 7.69 -12.30 0.72
CA LYS A 65 6.24 -12.53 0.59
C LYS A 65 5.52 -11.39 -0.18
N TYR A 66 6.13 -10.20 -0.25
CA TYR A 66 5.57 -9.03 -0.95
C TYR A 66 6.03 -8.93 -2.42
N LEU A 67 6.89 -9.83 -2.88
CA LEU A 67 7.41 -9.87 -4.25
C LEU A 67 6.34 -9.89 -5.36
N PRO A 68 5.23 -10.66 -5.26
CA PRO A 68 4.21 -10.63 -6.31
C PRO A 68 3.49 -9.27 -6.41
N TYR A 69 3.34 -8.56 -5.28
CA TYR A 69 2.71 -7.23 -5.27
C TYR A 69 3.64 -6.17 -5.89
N ALA A 70 4.92 -6.22 -5.55
CA ALA A 70 5.94 -5.35 -6.13
C ALA A 70 6.11 -5.59 -7.64
N ALA A 71 6.18 -6.86 -8.07
CA ALA A 71 6.31 -7.20 -9.47
C ALA A 71 5.07 -6.74 -10.27
N ALA A 72 3.86 -6.94 -9.72
CA ALA A 72 2.64 -6.45 -10.32
C ALA A 72 2.65 -4.91 -10.44
N SER A 73 3.02 -4.17 -9.39
CA SER A 73 3.04 -2.70 -9.44
C SER A 73 4.07 -2.17 -10.44
N ILE A 74 5.29 -2.72 -10.47
CA ILE A 74 6.38 -2.26 -11.36
C ILE A 74 6.07 -2.55 -12.83
N LEU A 75 5.57 -3.75 -13.14
CA LEU A 75 5.15 -4.10 -14.51
C LEU A 75 4.05 -3.15 -14.99
N MET A 76 3.12 -2.83 -14.09
CA MET A 76 1.99 -1.98 -14.39
C MET A 76 2.45 -0.51 -14.55
N SER A 77 3.32 0.01 -13.69
CA SER A 77 3.99 1.31 -13.90
C SER A 77 4.72 1.39 -15.25
N THR A 78 5.42 0.32 -15.64
CA THR A 78 6.16 0.24 -16.92
C THR A 78 5.21 0.25 -18.12
N VAL A 79 4.09 -0.47 -18.04
CA VAL A 79 3.07 -0.51 -19.11
C VAL A 79 2.42 0.87 -19.27
N SER A 80 1.99 1.52 -18.17
CA SER A 80 1.43 2.88 -18.22
C SER A 80 2.39 3.88 -18.85
N TYR A 81 3.67 3.81 -18.47
CA TYR A 81 4.69 4.70 -19.02
C TYR A 81 4.95 4.44 -20.51
N GLY A 82 4.94 3.17 -20.92
CA GLY A 82 5.02 2.77 -22.33
C GLY A 82 3.87 3.33 -23.15
N PHE A 83 2.63 3.26 -22.65
CA PHE A 83 1.47 3.85 -23.33
C PHE A 83 1.59 5.38 -23.47
N TYR A 84 2.10 6.06 -22.44
CA TYR A 84 2.35 7.50 -22.48
C TYR A 84 3.41 7.88 -23.54
N LEU A 85 4.54 7.16 -23.59
CA LEU A 85 5.64 7.48 -24.50
C LEU A 85 5.28 7.31 -25.98
N TYR A 86 4.43 6.33 -26.30
CA TYR A 86 4.02 6.04 -27.67
C TYR A 86 2.72 6.74 -28.09
N ASP A 87 2.19 7.66 -27.27
CA ASP A 87 0.99 8.47 -27.57
C ASP A 87 -0.22 7.62 -28.00
N ASN A 88 -0.36 6.40 -27.46
CA ASN A 88 -1.39 5.43 -27.86
C ASN A 88 -2.78 5.70 -27.24
N GLY A 89 -3.04 6.94 -26.80
CA GLY A 89 -4.30 7.33 -26.16
C GLY A 89 -4.43 6.94 -24.68
N ASP A 90 -5.47 7.49 -24.05
CA ASP A 90 -5.71 7.44 -22.60
C ASP A 90 -5.68 6.02 -22.01
N ILE A 91 -5.06 5.92 -20.84
CA ILE A 91 -4.98 4.69 -20.05
C ILE A 91 -6.41 4.20 -19.77
N THR A 92 -6.71 3.00 -20.27
CA THR A 92 -8.05 2.40 -20.16
C THR A 92 -8.51 2.39 -18.70
N PRO A 93 -9.77 2.76 -18.38
CA PRO A 93 -10.29 2.80 -17.01
C PRO A 93 -10.14 1.48 -16.23
N LEU A 94 -9.99 0.37 -16.95
CA LEU A 94 -9.63 -0.95 -16.43
C LEU A 94 -8.35 -0.94 -15.57
N PHE A 95 -7.34 -0.18 -16.00
CA PHE A 95 -6.03 -0.12 -15.35
C PHE A 95 -6.08 0.57 -13.99
N SER A 96 -6.81 1.69 -13.94
CA SER A 96 -7.09 2.42 -12.70
C SER A 96 -7.91 1.55 -11.74
N GLY A 97 -8.91 0.83 -12.24
CA GLY A 97 -9.71 -0.12 -11.45
C GLY A 97 -8.87 -1.24 -10.81
N MET A 98 -7.93 -1.82 -11.56
CA MET A 98 -7.02 -2.85 -11.06
C MET A 98 -6.07 -2.33 -9.98
N MET A 99 -5.51 -1.13 -10.14
CA MET A 99 -4.67 -0.48 -9.13
C MET A 99 -5.43 -0.22 -7.82
N LEU A 100 -6.68 0.20 -7.94
CA LEU A 100 -7.56 0.44 -6.79
C LEU A 100 -7.94 -0.88 -6.09
N ALA A 101 -8.17 -1.95 -6.86
CA ALA A 101 -8.42 -3.29 -6.31
C ALA A 101 -7.20 -3.85 -5.56
N LEU A 102 -5.99 -3.71 -6.12
CA LEU A 102 -4.74 -4.11 -5.46
C LEU A 102 -4.52 -3.31 -4.16
N TRP A 103 -4.79 -2.01 -4.17
CA TRP A 103 -4.74 -1.18 -2.97
C TRP A 103 -5.75 -1.61 -1.92
N CYS A 104 -6.99 -1.93 -2.30
CA CYS A 104 -8.01 -2.46 -1.38
C CYS A 104 -7.58 -3.80 -0.77
N LEU A 105 -7.03 -4.72 -1.57
CA LEU A 105 -6.51 -6.01 -1.08
C LEU A 105 -5.34 -5.83 -0.11
N PHE A 106 -4.41 -4.93 -0.44
CA PHE A 106 -3.28 -4.62 0.42
C PHE A 106 -3.74 -3.99 1.74
N THR A 107 -4.65 -3.01 1.67
CA THR A 107 -5.25 -2.34 2.84
C THR A 107 -6.01 -3.34 3.73
N TYR A 108 -6.80 -4.23 3.13
CA TYR A 108 -7.52 -5.27 3.85
C TYR A 108 -6.56 -6.20 4.57
N ARG A 109 -5.50 -6.68 3.88
CA ARG A 109 -4.47 -7.54 4.48
C ARG A 109 -3.72 -6.85 5.61
N GLU A 110 -3.34 -5.60 5.43
CA GLU A 110 -2.57 -4.79 6.40
C GLU A 110 -3.39 -4.41 7.63
N LEU A 111 -4.70 -4.15 7.47
CA LEU A 111 -5.65 -3.91 8.58
C LEU A 111 -6.07 -5.21 9.27
N MET A 112 -6.28 -6.30 8.54
CA MET A 112 -6.66 -7.60 9.09
C MET A 112 -5.52 -8.26 9.87
N ASN A 113 -4.27 -8.14 9.40
CA ASN A 113 -3.10 -8.62 10.14
C ASN A 113 -2.97 -7.93 11.52
N GLY A 114 -3.34 -6.64 11.63
CA GLY A 114 -3.39 -5.94 12.92
C GLY A 114 -4.44 -6.47 13.90
N LYS A 115 -5.57 -7.00 13.39
CA LYS A 115 -6.61 -7.60 14.24
C LYS A 115 -6.21 -8.96 14.82
N THR A 116 -5.42 -9.76 14.09
CA THR A 116 -4.97 -11.07 14.57
C THR A 116 -4.00 -10.95 15.74
N GLY A 117 -3.10 -9.95 15.72
CA GLY A 117 -2.21 -9.66 16.85
C GLY A 117 -2.94 -9.17 18.10
N ASN A 118 -4.01 -8.38 17.96
CA ASN A 118 -4.80 -7.91 19.10
C ASN A 118 -5.62 -9.05 19.74
N LYS A 119 -6.13 -9.98 18.94
CA LYS A 119 -6.86 -11.15 19.45
C LYS A 119 -5.98 -12.14 20.22
N MET A 120 -4.71 -12.28 19.85
CA MET A 120 -3.75 -13.10 20.60
C MET A 120 -3.36 -12.42 21.91
N CYS A 121 -3.12 -11.11 21.90
CA CYS A 121 -2.77 -10.34 23.09
C CYS A 121 -3.92 -10.22 24.11
N GLU A 122 -5.19 -10.18 23.66
CA GLU A 122 -6.36 -10.28 24.54
C GLU A 122 -6.58 -11.70 25.07
N ALA A 123 -6.28 -12.73 24.27
CA ALA A 123 -6.38 -14.12 24.72
C ALA A 123 -5.33 -14.46 25.79
N GLU A 124 -4.10 -13.93 25.69
CA GLU A 124 -3.06 -14.11 26.73
C GLU A 124 -3.43 -13.40 28.04
N LYS A 125 -4.08 -12.23 27.99
CA LYS A 125 -4.51 -11.48 29.19
C LYS A 125 -5.72 -12.07 29.92
N MET A 126 -6.43 -13.03 29.33
CA MET A 126 -7.52 -13.76 30.00
C MET A 126 -7.04 -15.07 30.66
N GLN A 127 -5.75 -15.40 30.53
CA GLN A 127 -5.15 -16.60 31.13
C GLN A 127 -4.22 -16.30 32.32
N GLU A 128 -3.99 -15.02 32.66
CA GLU A 128 -3.44 -14.56 33.95
C GLU A 128 -4.57 -14.18 34.92
#